data_AF-A0A1C4SYN5-F1
#
_entry.id   AF-A0A1C4SYN5-F1
#
_cell.length_a   1.000
_cell.length_b   1.000
_cell.length_c   1.000
_cell.angle_alpha   90.00
_cell.angle_beta   90.00
_cell.angle_gamma   90.00
#
_symmetry.space_group_name_H-M   'P 1'
#
loop_
_entity.id
_entity.type
_entity.pdbx_description
1 polymer ?
#
loop_
_entity_poly.entity_id
_entity_poly.type
_entity_poly.pdbx_seq_one_letter_code
_entity_poly.pdbx_strand_id
1 'polypeptide(L)'
;ALRARAAAVESYDPATGALRWRYARTGHRPLTVVRHAYRDALALWDDGTVTATTTGPHAPAVRWHRTLPASAAWLPAQGGTGVLRPLGHGILAVVTPRQVAAYRVADGDLRWVLPAREGCAFRPARGMRHAGALLLAQPCRDDAWTAQVVAVDDLGRIAPHRTPLGNDLPGARGGHRDPGKGLARPR
;
A
#
# COMPACT_ATOMS: atom_id res chain seq x y z
N ALA A 1 5.16 19.28 -7.58
CA ALA A 1 3.95 18.42 -7.62
C ALA A 1 4.26 17.07 -8.30
N LEU A 2 3.59 15.98 -7.91
CA LEU A 2 3.71 14.65 -8.53
C LEU A 2 2.52 14.41 -9.47
N ARG A 3 2.73 13.87 -10.67
CA ARG A 3 1.67 13.69 -11.68
C ARG A 3 1.86 12.40 -12.47
N ALA A 4 0.76 11.74 -12.82
CA ALA A 4 0.70 10.72 -13.87
C ALA A 4 0.27 11.42 -15.17
N ARG A 5 1.07 11.33 -16.24
CA ARG A 5 0.80 11.97 -17.53
C ARG A 5 1.21 11.07 -18.69
N ALA A 6 0.31 10.91 -19.66
CA ALA A 6 0.54 10.10 -20.87
C ALA A 6 1.15 8.74 -20.51
N ALA A 7 2.45 8.52 -20.79
CA ALA A 7 3.17 7.28 -20.54
C ALA A 7 4.17 7.35 -19.35
N ALA A 8 4.10 8.39 -18.51
CA ALA A 8 5.11 8.64 -17.49
C ALA A 8 4.56 9.20 -16.18
N VAL A 9 5.31 8.95 -15.11
CA VAL A 9 5.19 9.60 -13.82
C VAL A 9 6.22 10.72 -13.78
N GLU A 10 5.77 11.91 -13.40
CA GLU A 10 6.58 13.13 -13.43
C GLU A 10 6.51 13.84 -12.09
N SER A 11 7.64 14.41 -11.68
CA SER A 11 7.69 15.33 -10.54
C SER A 11 8.19 16.68 -10.98
N TYR A 12 7.52 17.69 -10.47
CA TYR A 12 7.80 19.10 -10.74
C TYR A 12 8.18 19.82 -9.46
N ASP A 13 9.00 20.85 -9.60
CA ASP A 13 9.22 21.85 -8.57
C ASP A 13 7.90 22.61 -8.28
N PRO A 14 7.46 22.70 -7.02
CA PRO A 14 6.23 23.42 -6.70
C PRO A 14 6.34 24.94 -6.83
N ALA A 15 7.54 25.52 -6.69
CA ALA A 15 7.77 26.96 -6.77
C ALA A 15 7.98 27.42 -8.21
N THR A 16 8.78 26.69 -9.00
CA THR A 16 9.11 27.09 -10.37
C THR A 16 8.31 26.37 -11.45
N GLY A 17 7.63 25.27 -11.10
CA GLY A 17 6.97 24.40 -12.07
C GLY A 17 7.92 23.59 -12.95
N ALA A 18 9.23 23.69 -12.76
CA ALA A 18 10.22 22.98 -13.56
C ALA A 18 10.14 21.45 -13.36
N LEU A 19 10.32 20.68 -14.43
CA LEU A 19 10.42 19.22 -14.34
C LEU A 19 11.67 18.83 -13.55
N ARG A 20 11.50 18.09 -12.46
CA ARG A 20 12.62 17.57 -11.66
C ARG A 20 13.06 16.19 -12.12
N TRP A 21 12.09 15.31 -12.41
CA TRP A 21 12.36 13.99 -12.95
C TRP A 21 11.14 13.39 -13.64
N ARG A 22 11.41 12.40 -14.49
CA ARG A 22 10.42 11.62 -15.23
C ARG A 22 10.79 10.14 -15.19
N TYR A 23 9.80 9.28 -14.97
CA TYR A 23 9.94 7.83 -15.03
C TYR A 23 8.83 7.25 -15.92
N ALA A 24 9.21 6.44 -16.92
CA ALA A 24 8.30 5.81 -17.86
C ALA A 24 8.54 4.30 -17.91
N ARG A 25 7.50 3.53 -18.21
CA ARG A 25 7.61 2.10 -18.51
C ARG A 25 7.22 1.87 -19.95
N THR A 26 8.07 1.19 -20.72
CA THR A 26 7.81 0.87 -22.13
C THR A 26 6.49 0.12 -22.26
N GLY A 27 5.62 0.59 -23.15
CA GLY A 27 4.32 -0.05 -23.43
C GLY A 27 3.23 0.15 -22.39
N HIS A 28 3.50 0.86 -21.28
CA HIS A 28 2.56 0.98 -20.16
C HIS A 28 2.32 2.43 -19.76
N ARG A 29 1.08 2.74 -19.38
CA ARG A 29 0.72 4.07 -18.85
C ARG A 29 0.41 4.03 -17.35
N PRO A 30 0.81 5.05 -16.59
CA PRO A 30 0.41 5.15 -15.20
C PRO A 30 -1.08 5.54 -15.11
N LEU A 31 -1.83 4.82 -14.29
CA LEU A 31 -3.23 5.10 -13.98
C LEU A 31 -3.39 6.08 -12.82
N THR A 32 -2.53 5.98 -11.81
CA THR A 32 -2.50 6.90 -10.68
C THR A 32 -1.11 6.94 -10.06
N VAL A 33 -0.83 8.03 -9.34
CA VAL A 33 0.37 8.16 -8.54
C VAL A 33 0.03 8.84 -7.23
N VAL A 34 0.54 8.30 -6.13
CA VAL A 34 0.42 8.87 -4.79
C VAL A 34 1.80 9.15 -4.23
N ARG A 35 1.91 10.23 -3.45
CA ARG A 35 3.11 10.54 -2.70
C ARG A 35 3.03 9.86 -1.34
N HIS A 36 4.11 9.20 -0.94
CA HIS A 36 4.31 8.71 0.42
C HIS A 36 5.54 9.41 1.01
N ALA A 37 5.36 10.11 2.14
CA ALA A 37 6.38 11.02 2.69
C ALA A 37 6.93 12.04 1.66
N TYR A 38 8.00 12.77 2.00
CA TYR A 38 8.55 13.77 1.09
C TYR A 38 9.21 13.14 -0.15
N ARG A 39 9.75 11.91 -0.03
CA ARG A 39 10.64 11.33 -1.04
C ARG A 39 10.11 10.10 -1.78
N ASP A 40 8.94 9.56 -1.50
CA ASP A 40 8.46 8.38 -2.25
C ASP A 40 7.31 8.73 -3.20
N ALA A 41 7.43 8.23 -4.44
CA ALA A 41 6.36 8.18 -5.41
C ALA A 41 5.94 6.73 -5.62
N LEU A 42 4.65 6.45 -5.42
CA LEU A 42 4.05 5.13 -5.62
C LEU A 42 3.10 5.23 -6.80
N ALA A 43 3.39 4.52 -7.88
CA ALA A 43 2.65 4.58 -9.13
C ALA A 43 1.98 3.24 -9.43
N LEU A 44 0.73 3.28 -9.89
CA LEU A 44 0.00 2.14 -10.42
C LEU A 44 -0.05 2.27 -11.94
N TRP A 45 0.28 1.21 -12.65
CA TRP A 45 0.29 1.12 -14.10
C TRP A 45 -0.90 0.32 -14.63
N ASP A 46 -1.20 0.48 -15.91
CA ASP A 46 -2.35 -0.15 -16.59
C ASP A 46 -2.30 -1.68 -16.66
N ASP A 47 -1.10 -2.25 -16.61
CA ASP A 47 -0.86 -3.70 -16.47
C ASP A 47 -1.04 -4.22 -15.04
N GLY A 48 -1.39 -3.33 -14.09
CA GLY A 48 -1.53 -3.69 -12.69
C GLY A 48 -0.22 -3.81 -11.94
N THR A 49 0.89 -3.33 -12.50
CA THR A 49 2.13 -3.20 -11.74
C THR A 49 2.08 -1.96 -10.84
N VAL A 50 2.57 -2.10 -9.61
CA VAL A 50 2.87 -1.00 -8.69
C VAL A 50 4.37 -0.79 -8.66
N THR A 51 4.81 0.45 -8.83
CA THR A 51 6.23 0.84 -8.75
C THR A 51 6.44 1.83 -7.62
N ALA A 52 7.43 1.57 -6.76
CA ALA A 52 7.95 2.58 -5.84
C ALA A 52 9.22 3.21 -6.38
N THR A 53 9.23 4.53 -6.40
CA THR A 53 10.34 5.33 -6.88
C THR A 53 10.78 6.27 -5.78
N THR A 54 12.06 6.26 -5.43
CA THR A 54 12.65 7.30 -4.59
C THR A 54 12.86 8.55 -5.43
N THR A 55 12.38 9.66 -4.88
CA THR A 55 12.46 10.99 -5.45
C THR A 55 13.51 11.77 -4.67
N GLY A 56 14.51 12.30 -5.38
CA GLY A 56 15.60 13.09 -4.82
C GLY A 56 16.06 14.15 -5.82
N PRO A 57 17.15 14.88 -5.52
CA PRO A 57 17.75 15.84 -6.45
C PRO A 57 18.36 15.18 -7.70
N HIS A 58 18.60 13.86 -7.67
CA HIS A 58 19.11 13.07 -8.80
C HIS A 58 17.99 12.36 -9.57
N ALA A 59 18.40 11.57 -10.56
CA ALA A 59 17.50 10.72 -11.34
C ALA A 59 16.63 9.82 -10.44
N PRO A 60 15.38 9.54 -10.85
CA PRO A 60 14.47 8.71 -10.06
C PRO A 60 15.02 7.29 -10.01
N ALA A 61 15.13 6.73 -8.80
CA ALA A 61 15.55 5.36 -8.60
C ALA A 61 14.33 4.49 -8.27
N VAL A 62 14.05 3.52 -9.12
CA VAL A 62 13.06 2.48 -8.82
C VAL A 62 13.60 1.58 -7.72
N ARG A 63 12.83 1.43 -6.63
CA ARG A 63 13.20 0.56 -5.51
C ARG A 63 12.61 -0.84 -5.65
N TRP A 64 11.37 -0.93 -6.10
CA TRP A 64 10.69 -2.22 -6.27
C TRP A 64 9.50 -2.12 -7.21
N HIS A 65 9.12 -3.29 -7.72
CA HIS A 65 7.88 -3.53 -8.46
C HIS A 65 7.07 -4.63 -7.77
N ARG A 66 5.73 -4.51 -7.82
CA ARG A 66 4.79 -5.57 -7.44
C ARG A 66 3.63 -5.63 -8.41
N THR A 67 3.37 -6.79 -8.98
CA THR A 67 2.21 -7.01 -9.85
C THR A 67 1.01 -7.36 -9.01
N LEU A 68 -0.13 -6.70 -9.26
CA LEU A 68 -1.39 -6.99 -8.60
C LEU A 68 -2.04 -8.22 -9.24
N PRO A 69 -2.30 -9.29 -8.47
CA PRO A 69 -2.99 -10.46 -9.00
C PRO A 69 -4.36 -10.10 -9.57
N ALA A 70 -4.74 -10.74 -10.69
CA ALA A 70 -6.07 -10.64 -11.30
C ALA A 70 -6.57 -9.19 -11.58
N SER A 71 -5.65 -8.27 -11.85
CA SER A 71 -5.96 -6.83 -11.94
C SER A 71 -6.10 -6.29 -13.36
N ALA A 72 -5.45 -6.93 -14.34
CA ALA A 72 -5.38 -6.46 -15.72
C ALA A 72 -6.76 -6.32 -16.40
N ALA A 73 -7.73 -7.15 -16.04
CA ALA A 73 -9.06 -7.13 -16.65
C ALA A 73 -9.95 -5.96 -16.17
N TRP A 74 -9.79 -5.49 -14.93
CA TRP A 74 -10.70 -4.51 -14.34
C TRP A 74 -10.11 -3.10 -14.24
N LEU A 75 -8.79 -2.98 -14.09
CA LEU A 75 -8.10 -1.69 -13.95
C LEU A 75 -8.32 -0.73 -15.14
N PRO A 76 -8.29 -1.18 -16.41
CA PRO A 76 -8.52 -0.29 -17.54
C PRO A 76 -9.92 0.35 -17.54
N ALA A 77 -10.93 -0.36 -17.05
CA ALA A 77 -12.31 0.11 -17.03
C ALA A 77 -12.65 1.01 -15.82
N GLN A 78 -12.02 0.77 -14.67
CA GLN A 78 -12.32 1.50 -13.41
C GLN A 78 -11.33 2.63 -13.13
N GLY A 79 -10.15 2.61 -13.78
CA GLY A 79 -9.03 3.47 -13.45
C GLY A 79 -8.33 3.09 -12.14
N GLY A 80 -7.30 3.87 -11.79
CA GLY A 80 -6.48 3.63 -10.58
C GLY A 80 -7.02 4.27 -9.29
N THR A 81 -8.19 4.90 -9.33
CA THR A 81 -8.72 5.71 -8.23
C THR A 81 -8.96 4.88 -6.97
N GLY A 82 -8.36 5.31 -5.86
CA GLY A 82 -8.52 4.66 -4.56
C GLY A 82 -7.82 3.30 -4.41
N VAL A 83 -7.12 2.83 -5.45
CA VAL A 83 -6.36 1.57 -5.42
C VAL A 83 -5.13 1.70 -4.53
N LEU A 84 -4.37 2.78 -4.67
CA LEU A 84 -3.20 3.05 -3.83
C LEU A 84 -3.61 3.86 -2.60
N ARG A 85 -3.42 3.29 -1.40
CA ARG A 85 -3.77 3.91 -0.12
C ARG A 85 -2.58 3.89 0.83
N PRO A 86 -1.80 4.98 0.89
CA PRO A 86 -0.80 5.17 1.94
C PRO A 86 -1.46 5.08 3.34
N LEU A 87 -0.87 4.28 4.21
CA LEU A 87 -1.25 4.09 5.61
C LEU A 87 -0.14 4.61 6.53
N GLY A 88 -0.29 4.38 7.84
CA GLY A 88 0.74 4.69 8.83
C GLY A 88 2.00 3.84 8.65
N HIS A 89 3.07 4.22 9.35
CA HIS A 89 4.29 3.41 9.54
C HIS A 89 4.93 2.86 8.25
N GLY A 90 4.83 3.60 7.14
CA GLY A 90 5.46 3.19 5.90
C GLY A 90 4.74 2.06 5.17
N ILE A 91 3.44 1.89 5.37
CA ILE A 91 2.65 0.85 4.71
C ILE A 91 1.82 1.44 3.56
N LEU A 92 1.82 0.76 2.41
CA LEU A 92 0.91 0.99 1.30
C LEU A 92 -0.12 -0.13 1.28
N ALA A 93 -1.40 0.19 1.46
CA ALA A 93 -2.47 -0.73 1.09
C ALA A 93 -2.80 -0.57 -0.40
N VAL A 94 -2.91 -1.70 -1.09
CA VAL A 94 -3.39 -1.80 -2.46
C VAL A 94 -4.75 -2.47 -2.45
N VAL A 95 -5.78 -1.70 -2.74
CA VAL A 95 -7.18 -2.10 -2.66
C VAL A 95 -7.66 -2.52 -4.05
N THR A 96 -8.04 -3.79 -4.17
CA THR A 96 -8.65 -4.37 -5.37
C THR A 96 -10.03 -4.93 -5.01
N PRO A 97 -10.92 -5.19 -5.98
CA PRO A 97 -12.23 -5.78 -5.69
C PRO A 97 -12.17 -7.07 -4.88
N ARG A 98 -11.14 -7.90 -5.09
CA ARG A 98 -11.04 -9.24 -4.48
C ARG A 98 -10.27 -9.27 -3.18
N GLN A 99 -9.40 -8.29 -2.94
CA GLN A 99 -8.56 -8.25 -1.74
C GLN A 99 -7.91 -6.87 -1.52
N VAL A 100 -7.48 -6.64 -0.29
CA VAL A 100 -6.52 -5.59 0.07
C VAL A 100 -5.19 -6.25 0.39
N ALA A 101 -4.12 -5.88 -0.31
CA ALA A 101 -2.77 -6.33 -0.01
C ALA A 101 -1.95 -5.15 0.51
N ALA A 102 -1.19 -5.34 1.58
CA ALA A 102 -0.35 -4.29 2.14
C ALA A 102 1.13 -4.58 1.97
N TYR A 103 1.87 -3.58 1.51
CA TYR A 103 3.29 -3.66 1.26
C TYR A 103 4.02 -2.63 2.10
N ARG A 104 5.18 -3.01 2.65
CA ARG A 104 6.11 -2.03 3.22
C ARG A 104 6.66 -1.17 2.10
N VAL A 105 6.51 0.14 2.22
CA VAL A 105 6.94 1.10 1.21
C VAL A 105 8.45 1.03 0.99
N ALA A 106 9.26 0.71 2.00
CA ALA A 106 10.73 0.69 1.93
C ALA A 106 11.31 -0.34 0.94
N ASP A 107 10.65 -1.46 0.71
CA ASP A 107 11.19 -2.59 -0.08
C ASP A 107 10.14 -3.41 -0.82
N GLY A 108 8.85 -3.08 -0.67
CA GLY A 108 7.75 -3.76 -1.34
C GLY A 108 7.42 -5.09 -0.70
N ASP A 109 7.88 -5.34 0.52
CA ASP A 109 7.64 -6.60 1.21
C ASP A 109 6.17 -6.74 1.62
N LEU A 110 5.55 -7.89 1.32
CA LEU A 110 4.14 -8.12 1.63
C LEU A 110 3.98 -8.30 3.14
N ARG A 111 3.08 -7.52 3.74
CA ARG A 111 2.86 -7.52 5.19
C ARG A 111 1.61 -8.23 5.61
N TRP A 112 0.52 -8.02 4.89
CA TRP A 112 -0.74 -8.71 5.12
C TRP A 112 -1.61 -8.68 3.88
N VAL A 113 -2.54 -9.63 3.82
CA VAL A 113 -3.59 -9.68 2.80
C VAL A 113 -4.92 -9.85 3.52
N LEU A 114 -5.90 -9.05 3.12
CA LEU A 114 -7.29 -9.16 3.56
C LEU A 114 -8.15 -9.52 2.34
N PRO A 115 -8.58 -10.78 2.20
CA PRO A 115 -9.49 -11.15 1.12
C PRO A 115 -10.86 -10.49 1.31
N ALA A 116 -11.55 -10.25 0.21
CA ALA A 116 -12.95 -9.85 0.26
C ALA A 116 -13.78 -10.99 0.85
N ARG A 117 -14.84 -10.66 1.59
CA ARG A 117 -15.83 -11.65 2.03
C ARG A 117 -16.43 -12.36 0.81
N GLU A 118 -16.77 -13.63 0.98
CA GLU A 118 -17.42 -14.41 -0.08
C GLU A 118 -18.70 -13.72 -0.56
N GLY A 119 -18.90 -13.70 -1.89
CA GLY A 119 -20.03 -12.99 -2.51
C GLY A 119 -19.93 -11.45 -2.49
N CYS A 120 -18.88 -10.87 -1.91
CA CYS A 120 -18.68 -9.43 -1.81
C CYS A 120 -17.48 -8.95 -2.64
N ALA A 121 -17.41 -7.65 -2.87
CA ALA A 121 -16.26 -7.03 -3.52
C ALA A 121 -15.97 -5.65 -2.93
N PHE A 122 -14.70 -5.36 -2.66
CA PHE A 122 -14.29 -4.01 -2.27
C PHE A 122 -14.56 -3.02 -3.41
N ARG A 123 -14.84 -1.76 -3.04
CA ARG A 123 -14.97 -0.63 -3.96
C ARG A 123 -13.83 0.35 -3.69
N PRO A 124 -12.66 0.25 -4.38
CA PRO A 124 -11.48 1.07 -4.08
C PRO A 124 -11.76 2.57 -4.07
N ALA A 125 -12.56 3.05 -5.02
CA ALA A 125 -12.96 4.45 -5.13
C ALA A 125 -13.88 4.93 -3.99
N ARG A 126 -14.54 4.01 -3.25
CA ARG A 126 -15.41 4.30 -2.11
C ARG A 126 -14.71 3.97 -0.79
N GLY A 127 -13.50 4.52 -0.62
CA GLY A 127 -12.74 4.40 0.61
C GLY A 127 -12.40 5.77 1.21
N MET A 128 -12.52 5.92 2.52
CA MET A 128 -12.29 7.17 3.24
C MET A 128 -11.24 6.98 4.32
N ARG A 129 -10.35 7.95 4.49
CA ARG A 129 -9.40 7.97 5.60
C ARG A 129 -10.02 8.74 6.77
N HIS A 130 -9.97 8.17 7.96
CA HIS A 130 -10.40 8.83 9.19
C HIS A 130 -9.39 8.50 10.29
N ALA A 131 -8.73 9.53 10.82
CA ALA A 131 -7.58 9.38 11.72
C ALA A 131 -6.52 8.41 11.14
N GLY A 132 -6.13 7.38 11.90
CA GLY A 132 -5.21 6.33 11.46
C GLY A 132 -5.83 5.24 10.59
N ALA A 133 -7.16 5.21 10.45
CA ALA A 133 -7.90 4.15 9.78
C ALA A 133 -8.27 4.50 8.33
N LEU A 134 -8.33 3.46 7.52
CA LEU A 134 -8.93 3.44 6.20
C LEU A 134 -10.23 2.64 6.26
N LEU A 135 -11.35 3.33 6.01
CA LEU A 135 -12.67 2.73 5.87
C LEU A 135 -12.91 2.39 4.40
N LEU A 136 -13.24 1.13 4.12
CA LEU A 136 -13.46 0.60 2.77
C LEU A 136 -14.88 0.08 2.65
N ALA A 137 -15.59 0.52 1.62
CA ALA A 137 -16.84 -0.11 1.24
C ALA A 137 -16.56 -1.48 0.61
N GLN A 138 -17.25 -2.50 1.12
CA GLN A 138 -17.31 -3.85 0.61
C GLN A 138 -18.77 -4.31 0.58
N PRO A 139 -19.57 -3.79 -0.38
CA PRO A 139 -20.95 -4.21 -0.55
C PRO A 139 -21.05 -5.72 -0.79
N CYS A 140 -22.03 -6.31 -0.13
CA CYS A 140 -22.44 -7.71 -0.23
C CYS A 140 -23.93 -7.73 -0.63
N ARG A 141 -24.40 -8.79 -1.29
CA ARG A 141 -25.84 -8.99 -1.46
C ARG A 141 -26.46 -9.27 -0.07
N ASP A 142 -27.52 -8.56 0.27
CA ASP A 142 -28.40 -8.81 1.42
C ASP A 142 -27.80 -8.64 2.82
N ASP A 143 -26.75 -7.83 2.97
CA ASP A 143 -26.18 -7.45 4.29
C ASP A 143 -26.61 -6.04 4.73
N ALA A 144 -26.73 -5.82 6.05
CA ALA A 144 -26.87 -4.49 6.62
C ALA A 144 -25.69 -3.57 6.23
N TRP A 145 -25.95 -2.29 5.95
CA TRP A 145 -24.93 -1.36 5.44
C TRP A 145 -23.67 -1.25 6.32
N THR A 146 -23.82 -1.39 7.64
CA THR A 146 -22.70 -1.39 8.59
C THR A 146 -21.78 -2.60 8.43
N ALA A 147 -22.32 -3.75 8.01
CA ALA A 147 -21.56 -4.97 7.71
C ALA A 147 -20.83 -4.88 6.35
N GLN A 148 -21.10 -3.83 5.57
CA GLN A 148 -20.48 -3.56 4.28
C GLN A 148 -19.33 -2.54 4.39
N VAL A 149 -18.91 -2.16 5.60
CA VAL A 149 -17.74 -1.31 5.82
C VAL A 149 -16.65 -2.09 6.53
N VAL A 150 -15.45 -2.07 5.97
CA VAL A 150 -14.26 -2.69 6.55
C VAL A 150 -13.27 -1.61 6.94
N ALA A 151 -12.85 -1.59 8.20
CA ALA A 151 -11.81 -0.70 8.70
C ALA A 151 -10.46 -1.42 8.71
N VAL A 152 -9.43 -0.79 8.13
CA VAL A 152 -8.05 -1.29 8.15
C VAL A 152 -7.09 -0.18 8.55
N ASP A 153 -5.93 -0.54 9.08
CA ASP A 153 -4.77 0.35 9.23
C ASP A 153 -3.50 -0.38 8.81
N ASP A 154 -2.33 0.14 9.17
CA ASP A 154 -1.04 -0.42 8.80
C ASP A 154 -0.80 -1.85 9.32
N LEU A 155 -1.57 -2.32 10.31
CA LEU A 155 -1.50 -3.67 10.88
C LEU A 155 -2.57 -4.62 10.33
N GLY A 156 -3.42 -4.16 9.43
CA GLY A 156 -4.50 -4.94 8.81
C GLY A 156 -5.89 -4.56 9.31
N ARG A 157 -6.82 -5.51 9.36
CA ARG A 157 -8.20 -5.25 9.79
C ARG A 157 -8.22 -4.77 11.25
N ILE A 158 -8.96 -3.68 11.49
CA ILE A 158 -9.22 -3.20 12.84
C ILE A 158 -10.37 -4.05 13.42
N ALA A 159 -10.07 -4.78 14.49
CA ALA A 159 -11.04 -5.53 15.27
C ALA A 159 -10.67 -5.45 16.76
N PRO A 160 -11.64 -5.57 17.68
CA PRO A 160 -11.35 -5.74 19.09
C PRO A 160 -10.36 -6.90 19.31
N HIS A 161 -9.35 -6.69 20.15
CA HIS A 161 -8.34 -7.69 20.52
C HIS A 161 -7.47 -8.24 19.38
N ARG A 162 -7.24 -7.47 18.32
CA ARG A 162 -6.40 -7.92 17.20
C ARG A 162 -4.98 -8.30 17.62
N THR A 163 -4.50 -9.43 17.10
CA THR A 163 -3.08 -9.67 16.89
C THR A 163 -2.72 -9.09 15.51
N PRO A 164 -1.67 -8.26 15.38
CA PRO A 164 -1.27 -7.72 14.08
C PRO A 164 -1.07 -8.83 13.04
N LEU A 165 -1.57 -8.64 11.82
CA LEU A 165 -1.43 -9.63 10.73
C LEU A 165 -0.01 -9.63 10.10
N GLY A 166 0.98 -9.05 10.79
CA GLY A 166 2.30 -8.77 10.25
C GLY A 166 3.27 -9.95 10.35
N ASN A 167 4.17 -10.04 9.37
CA ASN A 167 5.39 -10.87 9.38
C ASN A 167 6.46 -10.35 10.37
N ASP A 168 6.08 -9.89 11.55
CA ASP A 168 7.07 -9.49 12.54
C ASP A 168 7.79 -10.75 13.03
N LEU A 169 9.12 -10.79 12.86
CA LEU A 169 9.93 -11.80 13.50
C LEU A 169 9.68 -11.74 15.02
N PRO A 170 9.40 -12.85 15.70
CA PRO A 170 9.32 -12.87 17.16
C PRO A 170 10.66 -12.38 17.73
N GLY A 171 10.71 -11.18 18.32
CA GLY A 171 11.91 -10.71 19.03
C GLY A 171 12.17 -9.21 19.08
N ALA A 172 11.49 -8.36 18.31
CA ALA A 172 11.79 -6.91 18.28
C ALA A 172 11.13 -6.10 19.42
N ARG A 173 11.09 -6.63 20.65
CA ARG A 173 10.73 -5.85 21.85
C ARG A 173 11.78 -6.05 22.94
N GLY A 174 12.57 -4.99 23.12
CA GLY A 174 13.22 -4.55 24.36
C GLY A 174 13.67 -5.61 25.36
N GLY A 175 14.95 -5.97 25.31
CA GLY A 175 15.63 -6.65 26.39
C GLY A 175 16.59 -5.71 27.12
N HIS A 176 16.08 -4.80 27.96
CA HIS A 176 16.85 -4.33 29.12
C HIS A 176 16.21 -4.89 30.37
N ARG A 177 16.68 -6.08 30.75
CA ARG A 177 16.84 -6.55 32.13
C ARG A 177 17.78 -7.73 32.02
N ASP A 178 19.02 -7.48 32.43
CA ASP A 178 19.92 -8.52 32.91
C ASP A 178 19.29 -9.06 34.20
N PRO A 179 19.02 -10.37 34.26
CA PRO A 179 19.36 -11.06 35.48
C PRO A 179 20.14 -12.33 35.17
N GLY A 180 21.41 -12.31 35.54
CA GLY A 180 22.06 -13.46 36.15
C GLY A 180 22.54 -14.53 35.18
N LYS A 181 23.86 -14.56 35.00
CA LYS A 181 24.60 -15.74 34.54
C LYS A 181 24.19 -16.98 35.34
N GLY A 182 23.36 -17.85 34.75
CA GLY A 182 23.24 -19.26 35.12
C GLY A 182 24.16 -20.08 34.23
N LEU A 183 25.33 -20.46 34.76
CA LEU A 183 26.25 -21.40 34.11
C LEU A 183 25.56 -22.76 33.93
N ALA A 184 25.64 -23.35 32.74
CA ALA A 184 25.29 -24.75 32.52
C ALA A 184 26.29 -25.65 33.25
N ARG A 185 25.80 -26.66 33.99
CA ARG A 185 26.64 -27.72 34.54
C ARG A 185 27.02 -28.71 33.42
N PRO A 186 28.28 -29.16 33.33
CA PRO A 186 28.63 -30.27 32.47
C PRO A 186 28.10 -31.59 33.05
N ARG A 187 27.92 -32.55 32.15
CA ARG A 187 27.40 -33.91 32.40
C ARG A 187 28.16 -34.66 33.49
#